data_AF-A0A7X7FPE1-F1
#
_entry.id   AF-A0A7X7FPE1-F1
#
_cell.length_a   1.000
_cell.length_b   1.000
_cell.length_c   1.000
_cell.angle_alpha   90.00
_cell.angle_beta   90.00
_cell.angle_gamma   90.00
#
_symmetry.space_group_name_H-M   'P 1'
#
loop_
_entity.id
_entity.type
_entity.pdbx_description
1 polymer ?
#
loop_
_entity_poly.entity_id
_entity_poly.type
_entity_poly.pdbx_seq_one_letter_code
_entity_poly.pdbx_strand_id
1 'polypeptide(L)'
;MRSRKGLDLSVDLHRLPASRFTGPIIDAHCHCGRPRATQRMIRARDLYGVRKWVVICGIDEIPRLRRRYGDRVAFNVWSEHKLVGRDQAFTDTNLRIVERAVRAGAASIKFWYKPEFNERSGVWFDDPRLDPVFEAIRQAGLSVLVHIADPDIWWKHRYSDATRFESKRLTYRQVTNTLERFPSLRVLMAHMGGWPENLSFLAELLDRYPNLCLDTSGTKWVARELSRHPAESRDFFVRYSDRLLFGSDLVAFKHATFEHHCSRYWVHRFLYERDDMTRSPIEDEDAGGPVFLAGLNLPGAVLDRLYRGNAMRFFGFAPGSVCPARSDGSPTGL
;
A
#
# COMPACT_ATOMS: atom_id res chain seq x y z
N MET A 1 -15.99 20.26 25.76
CA MET A 1 -16.84 19.84 24.62
C MET A 1 -15.91 19.37 23.51
N ARG A 2 -15.64 18.06 23.39
CA ARG A 2 -14.69 17.51 22.40
C ARG A 2 -15.32 17.64 21.01
N SER A 3 -14.72 18.43 20.12
CA SER A 3 -15.21 18.56 18.74
C SER A 3 -15.16 17.19 18.05
N ARG A 4 -16.27 16.80 17.42
CA ARG A 4 -16.28 15.68 16.50
C ARG A 4 -15.47 16.12 15.29
N LYS A 5 -14.21 15.69 15.18
CA LYS A 5 -13.42 15.72 13.94
C LYS A 5 -14.27 15.07 12.84
N GLY A 6 -14.68 15.86 11.86
CA GLY A 6 -15.76 15.52 10.93
C GLY A 6 -15.28 15.79 9.53
N LEU A 7 -15.35 14.77 8.69
CA LEU A 7 -15.14 14.87 7.24
C LEU A 7 -15.90 16.10 6.70
N ASP A 8 -15.28 16.89 5.82
CA ASP A 8 -15.98 17.94 5.09
C ASP A 8 -17.07 17.29 4.23
N LEU A 9 -18.34 17.59 4.56
CA LEU A 9 -19.54 16.98 3.99
C LEU A 9 -19.93 17.53 2.61
N SER A 10 -19.12 18.39 1.99
CA SER A 10 -19.42 18.95 0.66
C SER A 10 -19.39 17.91 -0.48
N VAL A 11 -18.83 16.73 -0.24
CA VAL A 11 -18.77 15.62 -1.21
C VAL A 11 -19.64 14.46 -0.75
N ASP A 12 -20.55 13.99 -1.62
CA ASP A 12 -21.33 12.78 -1.38
C ASP A 12 -20.48 11.52 -1.59
N LEU A 13 -19.96 10.96 -0.49
CA LEU A 13 -19.12 9.75 -0.49
C LEU A 13 -19.88 8.46 -0.82
N HIS A 14 -21.22 8.50 -0.86
CA HIS A 14 -22.08 7.38 -1.23
C HIS A 14 -22.35 7.33 -2.74
N ARG A 15 -22.11 8.44 -3.44
CA ARG A 15 -22.17 8.51 -4.91
C ARG A 15 -20.76 8.47 -5.48
N LEU A 16 -20.51 7.47 -6.32
CA LEU A 16 -19.22 7.35 -6.99
C LEU A 16 -18.94 8.60 -7.84
N PRO A 17 -17.70 9.13 -7.80
CA PRO A 17 -17.29 10.12 -8.79
C PRO A 17 -17.42 9.51 -10.18
N ALA A 18 -17.72 10.34 -11.18
CA ALA A 18 -17.82 9.88 -12.56
C ALA A 18 -16.55 9.08 -12.93
N SER A 19 -16.77 7.82 -13.27
CA SER A 19 -15.70 6.84 -13.47
C SER A 19 -15.42 6.63 -14.95
N ARG A 20 -14.16 6.76 -15.36
CA ARG A 20 -13.71 6.33 -16.69
C ARG A 20 -13.25 4.87 -16.71
N PHE A 21 -12.94 4.31 -15.54
CA PHE A 21 -12.54 2.90 -15.41
C PHE A 21 -13.70 2.03 -14.92
N THR A 22 -14.14 1.09 -15.75
CA THR A 22 -15.26 0.17 -15.44
C THR A 22 -14.81 -1.24 -15.07
N GLY A 23 -13.50 -1.52 -15.14
CA GLY A 23 -12.93 -2.80 -14.77
C GLY A 23 -12.88 -3.04 -13.26
N PRO A 24 -12.59 -4.28 -12.82
CA PRO A 24 -12.43 -4.57 -11.40
C PRO A 24 -11.11 -4.00 -10.87
N ILE A 25 -11.15 -3.46 -9.65
CA ILE A 25 -9.97 -2.92 -8.95
C ILE A 25 -9.40 -3.96 -7.98
N ILE A 26 -8.08 -4.05 -7.90
CA ILE A 26 -7.32 -4.83 -6.93
C ILE A 26 -6.62 -3.87 -5.97
N ASP A 27 -6.98 -3.92 -4.69
CA ASP A 27 -6.31 -3.17 -3.64
C ASP A 27 -5.10 -3.98 -3.13
N ALA A 28 -3.90 -3.65 -3.60
CA ALA A 28 -2.65 -4.38 -3.34
C ALA A 28 -2.09 -4.18 -1.91
N HIS A 29 -2.67 -3.28 -1.12
CA HIS A 29 -2.16 -2.95 0.20
C HIS A 29 -3.29 -2.47 1.11
N CYS A 30 -3.72 -3.35 2.01
CA CYS A 30 -4.68 -3.01 3.04
C CYS A 30 -4.48 -3.88 4.30
N HIS A 31 -5.10 -3.49 5.41
CA HIS A 31 -5.06 -4.22 6.66
C HIS A 31 -6.48 -4.62 7.08
N CYS A 32 -6.68 -5.91 7.35
CA CYS A 32 -7.91 -6.37 8.00
C CYS A 32 -7.74 -6.34 9.52
N GLY A 33 -8.87 -6.23 10.21
CA GLY A 33 -8.93 -6.28 11.66
C GLY A 33 -10.10 -7.13 12.13
N ARG A 34 -10.74 -6.72 13.23
CA ARG A 34 -11.86 -7.47 13.81
C ARG A 34 -13.06 -7.56 12.83
N PRO A 35 -13.91 -8.60 12.93
CA PRO A 35 -14.95 -8.90 11.92
C PRO A 35 -15.90 -7.74 11.58
N ARG A 36 -16.42 -7.01 12.58
CA ARG A 36 -17.38 -5.90 12.36
C ARG A 36 -16.76 -4.69 11.66
N ALA A 37 -15.52 -4.33 12.02
CA ALA A 37 -14.80 -3.25 11.36
C ALA A 37 -14.53 -3.60 9.88
N THR A 38 -14.24 -4.88 9.63
CA THR A 38 -13.98 -5.39 8.28
C THR A 38 -15.23 -5.29 7.39
N GLN A 39 -16.44 -5.51 7.91
CA GLN A 39 -17.68 -5.39 7.10
C GLN A 39 -17.91 -3.99 6.51
N ARG A 40 -17.67 -2.91 7.28
CA ARG A 40 -17.82 -1.53 6.78
C ARG A 40 -16.83 -1.26 5.64
N MET A 41 -15.59 -1.73 5.79
CA MET A 41 -14.57 -1.64 4.76
C MET A 41 -14.95 -2.43 3.50
N ILE A 42 -15.52 -3.64 3.64
CA ILE A 42 -15.97 -4.43 2.49
C ILE A 42 -17.10 -3.73 1.74
N ARG A 43 -18.09 -3.16 2.42
CA ARG A 43 -19.15 -2.40 1.76
C ARG A 43 -18.59 -1.23 0.94
N ALA A 44 -17.59 -0.52 1.48
CA ALA A 44 -16.94 0.58 0.77
C ALA A 44 -16.18 0.06 -0.46
N ARG A 45 -15.47 -1.07 -0.34
CA ARG A 45 -14.81 -1.73 -1.48
C ARG A 45 -15.79 -2.09 -2.59
N ASP A 46 -16.91 -2.68 -2.23
CA ASP A 46 -17.94 -3.09 -3.19
C ASP A 46 -18.47 -1.89 -3.97
N LEU A 47 -18.82 -0.83 -3.24
CA LEU A 47 -19.26 0.45 -3.80
C LEU A 47 -18.23 0.99 -4.81
N TYR A 48 -16.96 1.05 -4.43
CA TYR A 48 -15.90 1.64 -5.26
C TYR A 48 -15.27 0.68 -6.29
N GLY A 49 -15.88 -0.48 -6.55
CA GLY A 49 -15.40 -1.39 -7.61
C GLY A 49 -14.18 -2.24 -7.24
N VAL A 50 -13.78 -2.28 -5.96
CA VAL A 50 -12.70 -3.13 -5.46
C VAL A 50 -13.20 -4.57 -5.32
N ARG A 51 -12.61 -5.49 -6.07
CA ARG A 51 -13.08 -6.88 -6.19
C ARG A 51 -12.13 -7.90 -5.60
N LYS A 52 -10.84 -7.58 -5.57
CA LYS A 52 -9.81 -8.35 -4.87
C LYS A 52 -8.99 -7.42 -3.98
N TRP A 53 -8.49 -7.94 -2.87
CA TRP A 53 -7.57 -7.19 -2.03
C TRP A 53 -6.49 -8.10 -1.45
N VAL A 54 -5.28 -7.54 -1.36
CA VAL A 54 -4.13 -8.18 -0.73
C VAL A 54 -4.06 -7.67 0.70
N VAL A 55 -4.43 -8.54 1.64
CA VAL A 55 -4.57 -8.18 3.05
C VAL A 55 -3.31 -8.50 3.82
N ILE A 56 -2.81 -7.51 4.55
CA ILE A 56 -1.79 -7.70 5.57
C ILE A 56 -2.44 -8.28 6.82
N CYS A 57 -2.03 -9.49 7.22
CA CYS A 57 -2.59 -10.19 8.37
C CYS A 57 -1.58 -11.11 9.06
N GLY A 58 -1.93 -11.57 10.26
CA GLY A 58 -1.25 -12.70 10.88
C GLY A 58 -1.55 -13.98 10.11
N ILE A 59 -0.58 -14.90 10.06
CA ILE A 59 -0.74 -16.15 9.31
C ILE A 59 -1.89 -17.02 9.82
N ASP A 60 -2.15 -17.01 11.13
CA ASP A 60 -3.23 -17.78 11.77
C ASP A 60 -4.63 -17.23 11.42
N GLU A 61 -4.71 -16.02 10.85
CA GLU A 61 -5.97 -15.43 10.41
C GLU A 61 -6.39 -15.91 9.01
N ILE A 62 -5.44 -16.43 8.22
CA ILE A 62 -5.67 -16.83 6.81
C ILE A 62 -6.85 -17.80 6.67
N PRO A 63 -6.97 -18.90 7.45
CA PRO A 63 -8.09 -19.83 7.30
C PRO A 63 -9.45 -19.15 7.51
N ARG A 64 -9.55 -18.23 8.48
CA ARG A 64 -10.79 -17.50 8.76
C ARG A 64 -11.13 -16.53 7.65
N LEU A 65 -10.14 -15.78 7.17
CA LEU A 65 -10.32 -14.81 6.09
C LEU A 65 -10.67 -15.50 4.77
N ARG A 66 -10.00 -16.61 4.44
CA ARG A 66 -10.30 -17.42 3.26
C ARG A 66 -11.72 -17.99 3.32
N ARG A 67 -12.12 -18.62 4.44
CA ARG A 67 -13.49 -19.15 4.58
C ARG A 67 -14.56 -18.08 4.39
N ARG A 68 -14.27 -16.83 4.81
CA ARG A 68 -15.25 -15.74 4.76
C ARG A 68 -15.30 -15.01 3.42
N TYR A 69 -14.17 -14.87 2.73
CA TYR A 69 -14.05 -13.99 1.57
C TYR A 69 -13.64 -14.72 0.28
N GLY A 70 -13.34 -16.02 0.34
CA GLY A 70 -12.98 -16.84 -0.81
C GLY A 70 -11.83 -16.23 -1.61
N ASP A 71 -11.98 -16.19 -2.93
CA ASP A 71 -10.95 -15.70 -3.85
C ASP A 71 -10.82 -14.16 -3.88
N ARG A 72 -11.68 -13.44 -3.15
CA ARG A 72 -11.58 -11.96 -3.04
C ARG A 72 -10.38 -11.52 -2.19
N VAL A 73 -9.81 -12.42 -1.40
CA VAL A 73 -8.63 -12.17 -0.56
C VAL A 73 -7.40 -12.87 -1.11
N ALA A 74 -6.28 -12.15 -1.16
CA ALA A 74 -4.93 -12.72 -1.15
C ALA A 74 -4.20 -12.22 0.09
N PHE A 75 -3.14 -12.91 0.52
CA PHE A 75 -2.55 -12.68 1.84
C PHE A 75 -1.12 -12.15 1.75
N ASN A 76 -0.83 -11.15 2.57
CA ASN A 76 0.49 -10.61 2.81
C ASN A 76 0.83 -10.82 4.29
N VAL A 77 1.75 -11.73 4.59
CA VAL A 77 1.99 -12.19 5.96
C VAL A 77 3.06 -11.34 6.62
N TRP A 78 2.81 -10.87 7.85
CA TRP A 78 3.84 -10.19 8.63
C TRP A 78 5.10 -11.05 8.83
N SER A 79 6.27 -10.45 8.59
CA SER A 79 7.54 -10.96 9.14
C SER A 79 7.57 -10.81 10.67
N GLU A 80 8.46 -11.56 11.33
CA GLU A 80 8.72 -11.42 12.76
C GLU A 80 9.75 -10.31 13.02
N HIS A 81 9.49 -9.47 14.02
CA HIS A 81 10.32 -8.32 14.39
C HIS A 81 10.66 -8.27 15.89
N LYS A 82 10.00 -9.07 16.74
CA LYS A 82 10.15 -9.07 18.20
C LYS A 82 11.39 -9.83 18.67
N LEU A 83 11.94 -10.71 17.84
CA LEU A 83 13.07 -11.58 18.18
C LEU A 83 14.43 -11.02 17.75
N VAL A 84 14.49 -9.77 17.29
CA VAL A 84 15.72 -9.11 16.79
C VAL A 84 16.93 -9.27 17.72
N GLY A 85 16.74 -9.27 19.04
CA GLY A 85 17.82 -9.47 20.02
C GLY A 85 18.26 -10.93 20.26
N ARG A 86 17.77 -11.88 19.46
CA ARG A 86 18.10 -13.32 19.53
C ARG A 86 18.47 -13.82 18.12
N ASP A 87 19.72 -13.62 17.72
CA ASP A 87 20.19 -13.74 16.33
C ASP A 87 19.65 -14.95 15.57
N GLN A 88 20.06 -16.18 15.93
CA GLN A 88 19.63 -17.37 15.20
C GLN A 88 18.11 -17.56 15.25
N ALA A 89 17.48 -17.26 16.39
CA ALA A 89 16.04 -17.39 16.55
C ALA A 89 15.25 -16.40 15.67
N PHE A 90 15.79 -15.21 15.40
CA PHE A 90 15.21 -14.23 14.50
C PHE A 90 15.15 -14.75 13.06
N THR A 91 16.27 -15.25 12.56
CA THR A 91 16.36 -15.85 11.22
C THR A 91 15.47 -17.08 11.10
N ASP A 92 15.58 -18.03 12.03
CA ASP A 92 14.82 -19.30 12.01
C ASP A 92 13.30 -19.06 12.09
N THR A 93 12.87 -18.04 12.82
CA THR A 93 11.44 -17.70 12.91
C THR A 93 10.93 -17.11 11.60
N ASN A 94 11.69 -16.24 10.97
CA ASN A 94 11.32 -15.67 9.67
C ASN A 94 11.33 -16.72 8.55
N LEU A 95 12.29 -17.66 8.55
CA LEU A 95 12.28 -18.82 7.63
C LEU A 95 11.02 -19.67 7.81
N ARG A 96 10.65 -19.99 9.06
CA ARG A 96 9.39 -20.70 9.35
C ARG A 96 8.15 -19.92 8.92
N ILE A 97 8.17 -18.59 8.99
CA ILE A 97 7.08 -17.75 8.46
C ILE A 97 6.96 -17.93 6.95
N VAL A 98 8.07 -17.92 6.20
CA VAL A 98 8.08 -18.15 4.74
C VAL A 98 7.48 -19.52 4.42
N GLU A 99 7.96 -20.60 5.06
CA GLU A 99 7.43 -21.96 4.83
C GLU A 99 5.92 -22.06 5.13
N ARG A 100 5.48 -21.48 6.24
CA ARG A 100 4.06 -21.48 6.60
C ARG A 100 3.26 -20.63 5.61
N ALA A 101 3.80 -19.50 5.14
CA ALA A 101 3.14 -18.63 4.18
C ALA A 101 2.93 -19.34 2.84
N VAL A 102 3.92 -20.11 2.36
CA VAL A 102 3.79 -20.98 1.18
C VAL A 102 2.69 -22.01 1.39
N ARG A 103 2.71 -22.77 2.48
CA ARG A 103 1.65 -23.76 2.80
C ARG A 103 0.27 -23.13 2.92
N ALA A 104 0.22 -21.89 3.42
CA ALA A 104 -1.02 -21.13 3.55
C ALA A 104 -1.42 -20.45 2.24
N GLY A 105 -0.69 -20.55 1.13
CA GLY A 105 -1.02 -19.90 -0.14
C GLY A 105 -1.03 -18.37 -0.04
N ALA A 106 -0.09 -17.80 0.73
CA ALA A 106 0.13 -16.35 0.74
C ALA A 106 0.75 -15.88 -0.59
N ALA A 107 0.58 -14.60 -0.91
CA ALA A 107 1.18 -13.98 -2.09
C ALA A 107 2.48 -13.23 -1.77
N SER A 108 2.64 -12.76 -0.52
CA SER A 108 3.71 -11.85 -0.13
C SER A 108 4.04 -11.96 1.36
N ILE A 109 5.24 -11.49 1.72
CA ILE A 109 5.65 -11.21 3.10
C ILE A 109 5.76 -9.69 3.30
N LYS A 110 5.26 -9.17 4.44
CA LYS A 110 5.25 -7.75 4.81
C LYS A 110 6.36 -7.49 5.82
N PHE A 111 7.20 -6.52 5.50
CA PHE A 111 8.26 -6.01 6.35
C PHE A 111 8.00 -4.54 6.72
N TRP A 112 8.45 -4.13 7.91
CA TRP A 112 8.28 -2.76 8.42
C TRP A 112 9.60 -2.24 9.02
N TYR A 113 10.32 -1.44 8.22
CA TYR A 113 11.67 -0.94 8.52
C TYR A 113 11.76 0.58 8.32
N LYS A 114 10.73 1.28 8.79
CA LYS A 114 10.74 2.74 8.82
C LYS A 114 11.65 3.25 9.95
N PRO A 115 12.04 4.54 9.96
CA PRO A 115 13.10 5.05 10.84
C PRO A 115 12.96 4.71 12.33
N GLU A 116 11.75 4.77 12.90
CA GLU A 116 11.51 4.43 14.32
C GLU A 116 11.67 2.94 14.65
N PHE A 117 11.43 2.08 13.67
CA PHE A 117 11.72 0.67 13.85
C PHE A 117 13.22 0.45 13.87
N ASN A 118 13.94 1.03 12.90
CA ASN A 118 15.37 0.87 12.75
C ASN A 118 16.11 1.42 13.98
N GLU A 119 15.76 2.63 14.43
CA GLU A 119 16.36 3.25 15.62
C GLU A 119 16.14 2.42 16.89
N ARG A 120 14.92 1.92 17.11
CA ARG A 120 14.60 1.12 18.31
C ARG A 120 15.23 -0.28 18.28
N SER A 121 15.30 -0.90 17.11
CA SER A 121 15.70 -2.29 16.95
C SER A 121 17.19 -2.49 16.66
N GLY A 122 17.85 -1.46 16.13
CA GLY A 122 19.21 -1.58 15.60
C GLY A 122 19.30 -2.45 14.34
N VAL A 123 18.19 -2.69 13.64
CA VAL A 123 18.12 -3.56 12.46
C VAL A 123 17.49 -2.82 11.29
N TRP A 124 18.12 -2.98 10.13
CA TRP A 124 17.67 -2.43 8.86
C TRP A 124 17.21 -3.55 7.93
N PHE A 125 16.49 -3.19 6.88
CA PHE A 125 15.95 -4.14 5.91
C PHE A 125 17.04 -4.90 5.13
N ASP A 126 18.28 -4.43 5.14
CA ASP A 126 19.47 -5.08 4.57
C ASP A 126 20.34 -5.79 5.61
N ASP A 127 19.83 -6.08 6.81
CA ASP A 127 20.57 -6.86 7.81
C ASP A 127 20.89 -8.27 7.26
N PRO A 128 22.16 -8.74 7.33
CA PRO A 128 22.56 -10.05 6.79
C PRO A 128 21.77 -11.23 7.34
N ARG A 129 21.18 -11.12 8.54
CA ARG A 129 20.32 -12.17 9.11
C ARG A 129 19.03 -12.39 8.30
N LEU A 130 18.63 -11.41 7.48
CA LEU A 130 17.49 -11.51 6.56
C LEU A 130 17.87 -12.10 5.19
N ASP A 131 19.15 -12.15 4.83
CA ASP A 131 19.59 -12.70 3.53
C ASP A 131 19.05 -14.12 3.25
N PRO A 132 19.14 -15.11 4.17
CA PRO A 132 18.53 -16.42 3.96
C PRO A 132 16.99 -16.36 3.87
N VAL A 133 16.36 -15.38 4.51
CA VAL A 133 14.90 -15.18 4.45
C VAL A 133 14.50 -14.65 3.07
N PHE A 134 15.23 -13.67 2.54
CA PHE A 134 14.99 -13.13 1.20
C PHE A 134 15.21 -14.19 0.13
N GLU A 135 16.25 -15.01 0.27
CA GLU A 135 16.49 -16.14 -0.62
C GLU A 135 15.33 -17.15 -0.58
N ALA A 136 14.83 -17.50 0.61
CA ALA A 136 13.69 -18.38 0.75
C ALA A 136 12.41 -17.80 0.13
N ILE A 137 12.13 -16.50 0.31
CA ILE A 137 10.99 -15.79 -0.32
C ILE A 137 11.11 -15.87 -1.84
N ARG A 138 12.31 -15.59 -2.37
CA ARG A 138 12.61 -15.61 -3.80
C ARG A 138 12.41 -17.00 -4.40
N GLN A 139 12.97 -18.04 -3.79
CA GLN A 139 12.82 -19.44 -4.23
C GLN A 139 11.38 -19.92 -4.16
N ALA A 140 10.63 -19.49 -3.16
CA ALA A 140 9.21 -19.80 -3.00
C ALA A 140 8.30 -19.08 -4.01
N GLY A 141 8.83 -18.14 -4.81
CA GLY A 141 8.03 -17.33 -5.73
C GLY A 141 7.08 -16.36 -5.01
N LEU A 142 7.34 -16.03 -3.74
CA LEU A 142 6.63 -14.99 -3.00
C LEU A 142 7.18 -13.61 -3.38
N SER A 143 6.46 -12.55 -3.00
CA SER A 143 6.95 -11.17 -3.09
C SER A 143 7.23 -10.56 -1.71
N VAL A 144 7.87 -9.40 -1.69
CA VAL A 144 8.02 -8.55 -0.51
C VAL A 144 7.15 -7.31 -0.64
N LEU A 145 6.47 -6.92 0.43
CA LEU A 145 5.98 -5.55 0.65
C LEU A 145 6.76 -4.92 1.79
N VAL A 146 7.35 -3.75 1.60
CA VAL A 146 8.16 -3.09 2.63
C VAL A 146 7.77 -1.63 2.83
N HIS A 147 7.74 -1.19 4.10
CA HIS A 147 7.62 0.22 4.49
C HIS A 147 9.00 0.72 4.94
N ILE A 148 9.57 1.69 4.21
CA ILE A 148 10.92 2.21 4.40
C ILE A 148 10.94 3.64 4.92
N ALA A 149 10.04 4.50 4.45
CA ALA A 149 10.07 5.92 4.78
C ALA A 149 8.66 6.51 4.97
N ASP A 150 8.65 7.74 5.49
CA ASP A 150 7.51 8.53 5.92
C ASP A 150 7.62 9.96 5.33
N PRO A 151 6.64 10.86 5.52
CA PRO A 151 6.66 12.23 4.98
C PRO A 151 7.89 13.08 5.32
N ASP A 152 8.27 14.00 4.44
CA ASP A 152 9.36 14.97 4.72
C ASP A 152 9.11 15.80 5.97
N ILE A 153 7.84 16.12 6.23
CA ILE A 153 7.42 16.84 7.43
C ILE A 153 7.75 16.06 8.71
N TRP A 154 7.85 14.72 8.65
CA TRP A 154 8.27 13.91 9.80
C TRP A 154 9.77 14.01 10.03
N TRP A 155 10.61 14.19 9.00
CA TRP A 155 12.04 14.52 9.20
C TRP A 155 12.25 15.90 9.82
N LYS A 156 11.29 16.82 9.67
CA LYS A 156 11.33 18.14 10.33
C LYS A 156 10.92 18.10 11.80
N HIS A 157 10.14 17.11 12.23
CA HIS A 157 9.52 17.12 13.56
C HIS A 157 9.68 15.82 14.36
N ARG A 158 9.43 14.66 13.75
CA ARG A 158 9.47 13.34 14.41
C ARG A 158 10.86 12.71 14.38
N TYR A 159 11.60 12.90 13.29
CA TYR A 159 12.95 12.37 13.04
C TYR A 159 13.99 13.50 12.97
N SER A 160 13.75 14.59 13.69
CA SER A 160 14.60 15.78 13.67
C SER A 160 15.91 15.62 14.46
N ASP A 161 15.96 14.66 15.39
CA ASP A 161 17.18 14.36 16.14
C ASP A 161 18.15 13.51 15.29
N ALA A 162 19.12 14.19 14.68
CA ALA A 162 20.13 13.58 13.82
C ALA A 162 21.11 12.64 14.56
N THR A 163 21.11 12.63 15.90
CA THR A 163 21.90 11.65 16.67
C THR A 163 21.21 10.29 16.75
N ARG A 164 19.90 10.25 16.48
CA ARG A 164 19.06 9.06 16.56
C ARG A 164 18.57 8.58 15.20
N PHE A 165 18.25 9.53 14.32
CA PHE A 165 17.69 9.24 13.01
C PHE A 165 18.61 9.69 11.89
N GLU A 166 18.76 8.80 10.93
CA GLU A 166 19.47 9.08 9.68
C GLU A 166 18.68 10.01 8.75
N SER A 167 19.40 10.66 7.84
CA SER A 167 18.76 11.47 6.81
C SER A 167 17.83 10.61 5.93
N LYS A 168 16.75 11.21 5.42
CA LYS A 168 15.74 10.49 4.63
C LYS A 168 16.36 9.72 3.47
N ARG A 169 17.25 10.37 2.70
CA ARG A 169 17.95 9.74 1.57
C ARG A 169 18.76 8.53 2.00
N LEU A 170 19.47 8.65 3.13
CA LEU A 170 20.33 7.59 3.62
C LEU A 170 19.53 6.35 4.07
N THR A 171 18.30 6.51 4.56
CA THR A 171 17.44 5.39 4.95
C THR A 171 17.11 4.45 3.78
N TYR A 172 17.18 4.91 2.52
CA TYR A 172 16.92 4.05 1.35
C TYR A 172 18.06 3.08 1.04
N ARG A 173 19.25 3.23 1.65
CA ARG A 173 20.36 2.28 1.46
C ARG A 173 19.92 0.84 1.75
N GLN A 174 19.04 0.66 2.73
CA GLN A 174 18.59 -0.66 3.17
C GLN A 174 17.76 -1.37 2.10
N VAL A 175 17.04 -0.64 1.25
CA VAL A 175 16.30 -1.27 0.15
C VAL A 175 17.19 -1.44 -1.07
N THR A 176 18.07 -0.47 -1.37
CA THR A 176 18.98 -0.57 -2.52
C THR A 176 19.99 -1.70 -2.34
N ASN A 177 20.58 -1.85 -1.15
CA ASN A 177 21.50 -2.95 -0.83
C ASN A 177 20.81 -4.31 -0.99
N THR A 178 19.57 -4.45 -0.49
CA THR A 178 18.79 -5.69 -0.65
C THR A 178 18.45 -5.96 -2.12
N LEU A 179 18.05 -4.95 -2.90
CA LEU A 179 17.77 -5.09 -4.33
C LEU A 179 19.01 -5.49 -5.14
N GLU A 180 20.19 -4.98 -4.76
CA GLU A 180 21.47 -5.35 -5.38
C GLU A 180 21.88 -6.78 -5.07
N ARG A 181 21.70 -7.23 -3.81
CA ARG A 181 21.98 -8.62 -3.42
C ARG A 181 20.98 -9.62 -3.99
N PHE A 182 19.72 -9.21 -4.19
CA PHE A 182 18.63 -10.08 -4.65
C PHE A 182 17.91 -9.51 -5.89
N PRO A 183 18.57 -9.42 -7.06
CA PRO A 183 18.04 -8.71 -8.23
C PRO A 183 16.80 -9.37 -8.87
N SER A 184 16.46 -10.61 -8.50
CA SER A 184 15.24 -11.29 -8.94
C SER A 184 14.12 -11.35 -7.89
N LEU A 185 14.37 -10.84 -6.67
CA LEU A 185 13.34 -10.74 -5.65
C LEU A 185 12.37 -9.62 -6.00
N ARG A 186 11.07 -9.92 -6.12
CA ARG A 186 10.04 -8.91 -6.37
C ARG A 186 9.77 -8.11 -5.10
N VAL A 187 10.00 -6.80 -5.13
CA VAL A 187 9.81 -5.90 -3.99
C VAL A 187 8.76 -4.86 -4.34
N LEU A 188 7.76 -4.68 -3.49
CA LEU A 188 6.79 -3.60 -3.52
C LEU A 188 7.12 -2.65 -2.36
N MET A 189 7.48 -1.41 -2.65
CA MET A 189 7.62 -0.39 -1.62
C MET A 189 6.30 0.33 -1.41
N ALA A 190 5.90 0.41 -0.15
CA ALA A 190 4.68 1.06 0.26
C ALA A 190 4.75 2.59 0.08
N HIS A 191 3.59 3.21 -0.12
CA HIS A 191 3.37 4.65 0.02
C HIS A 191 4.18 5.51 -0.96
N MET A 192 4.20 5.13 -2.24
CA MET A 192 5.07 5.74 -3.26
C MET A 192 6.53 5.74 -2.81
N GLY A 193 7.00 4.57 -2.35
CA GLY A 193 8.33 4.42 -1.78
C GLY A 193 8.53 5.06 -0.40
N GLY A 194 7.57 5.87 0.07
CA GLY A 194 7.72 6.75 1.22
C GLY A 194 8.38 8.10 0.85
N TRP A 195 8.36 8.51 -0.42
CA TRP A 195 8.83 9.86 -0.83
C TRP A 195 8.09 10.45 -2.04
N PRO A 196 6.76 10.56 -2.02
CA PRO A 196 6.00 11.26 -3.06
C PRO A 196 6.38 12.73 -3.22
N GLU A 197 7.06 13.37 -2.26
CA GLU A 197 7.63 14.72 -2.39
C GLU A 197 8.84 14.79 -3.35
N ASN A 198 9.42 13.65 -3.73
CA ASN A 198 10.62 13.59 -4.55
C ASN A 198 10.49 12.49 -5.63
N LEU A 199 9.67 12.78 -6.65
CA LEU A 199 9.41 11.87 -7.75
C LEU A 199 10.66 11.58 -8.61
N SER A 200 11.60 12.52 -8.71
CA SER A 200 12.87 12.30 -9.42
C SER A 200 13.73 11.24 -8.73
N PHE A 201 13.80 11.22 -7.41
CA PHE A 201 14.47 10.15 -6.67
C PHE A 201 13.78 8.79 -6.84
N LEU A 202 12.44 8.76 -6.80
CA LEU A 202 11.70 7.51 -7.06
C LEU A 202 11.92 7.01 -8.50
N ALA A 203 12.04 7.92 -9.46
CA ALA A 203 12.37 7.61 -10.85
C ALA A 203 13.78 6.97 -10.96
N GLU A 204 14.79 7.53 -10.27
CA GLU A 204 16.13 6.94 -10.19
C GLU A 204 16.11 5.49 -9.67
N LEU A 205 15.32 5.22 -8.62
CA LEU A 205 15.16 3.88 -8.07
C LEU A 205 14.49 2.91 -9.06
N LEU A 206 13.39 3.34 -9.70
CA LEU A 206 12.65 2.51 -10.64
C LEU A 206 13.44 2.22 -11.93
N ASP A 207 14.22 3.18 -12.41
CA ASP A 207 15.12 3.02 -13.56
C ASP A 207 16.25 2.03 -13.25
N ARG A 208 16.80 2.07 -12.03
CA ARG A 208 17.94 1.22 -11.63
C ARG A 208 17.54 -0.21 -11.29
N TYR A 209 16.40 -0.42 -10.64
CA TYR A 209 16.03 -1.74 -10.09
C TYR A 209 14.79 -2.30 -10.79
N PRO A 210 14.91 -3.22 -11.77
CA PRO A 210 13.78 -3.73 -12.57
C PRO A 210 12.81 -4.64 -11.80
N ASN A 211 13.16 -5.05 -10.59
CA ASN A 211 12.35 -5.88 -9.67
C ASN A 211 11.57 -5.07 -8.60
N LEU A 212 11.69 -3.73 -8.60
CA LEU A 212 11.05 -2.83 -7.63
C LEU A 212 9.72 -2.23 -8.14
N CYS A 213 8.61 -2.43 -7.47
CA CYS A 213 7.37 -1.71 -7.72
C CYS A 213 7.05 -0.76 -6.57
N LEU A 214 6.22 0.25 -6.81
CA LEU A 214 5.66 1.10 -5.76
C LEU A 214 4.14 0.89 -5.69
N ASP A 215 3.56 1.05 -4.51
CA ASP A 215 2.10 1.19 -4.39
C ASP A 215 1.68 2.63 -4.06
N THR A 216 0.39 2.93 -4.26
CA THR A 216 -0.20 4.24 -3.98
C THR A 216 -0.78 4.38 -2.58
N SER A 217 -0.43 3.46 -1.67
CA SER A 217 -1.05 3.37 -0.35
C SER A 217 -0.64 4.55 0.55
N GLY A 218 -1.22 4.71 1.73
CA GLY A 218 -1.00 5.93 2.52
C GLY A 218 -1.79 7.13 1.98
N THR A 219 -3.00 6.83 1.47
CA THR A 219 -3.92 7.71 0.70
C THR A 219 -3.78 9.21 0.98
N LYS A 220 -3.87 9.61 2.25
CA LYS A 220 -3.95 11.00 2.69
C LYS A 220 -2.74 11.82 2.25
N TRP A 221 -1.55 11.38 2.67
CA TRP A 221 -0.30 12.09 2.39
C TRP A 221 0.10 11.93 0.93
N VAL A 222 0.01 10.71 0.38
CA VAL A 222 0.36 10.48 -1.03
C VAL A 222 -0.51 11.34 -1.96
N ALA A 223 -1.82 11.43 -1.75
CA ALA A 223 -2.68 12.26 -2.57
C ALA A 223 -2.38 13.76 -2.42
N ARG A 224 -2.07 14.23 -1.20
CA ARG A 224 -1.67 15.62 -0.95
C ARG A 224 -0.43 16.00 -1.76
N GLU A 225 0.61 15.17 -1.70
CA GLU A 225 1.90 15.49 -2.33
C GLU A 225 1.83 15.38 -3.85
N LEU A 226 1.19 14.35 -4.39
CA LEU A 226 0.97 14.24 -5.84
C LEU A 226 0.13 15.40 -6.41
N SER A 227 -0.80 15.94 -5.60
CA SER A 227 -1.63 17.07 -6.02
C SER A 227 -0.88 18.41 -6.02
N ARG A 228 0.30 18.53 -5.38
CA ARG A 228 1.10 19.77 -5.42
C ARG A 228 1.72 20.02 -6.79
N HIS A 229 2.06 18.95 -7.51
CA HIS A 229 2.69 19.00 -8.83
C HIS A 229 1.99 18.03 -9.78
N PRO A 230 0.74 18.32 -10.21
CA PRO A 230 -0.10 17.35 -10.93
C PRO A 230 0.44 16.99 -12.32
N ALA A 231 1.10 17.92 -13.02
CA ALA A 231 1.71 17.63 -14.32
C ALA A 231 2.88 16.64 -14.17
N GLU A 232 3.81 16.91 -13.24
CA GLU A 232 4.93 16.01 -12.94
C GLU A 232 4.44 14.64 -12.45
N SER A 233 3.44 14.63 -11.56
CA SER A 233 2.82 13.41 -11.05
C SER A 233 2.18 12.60 -12.17
N ARG A 234 1.45 13.24 -13.07
CA ARG A 234 0.88 12.58 -14.25
C ARG A 234 1.96 11.95 -15.11
N ASP A 235 3.02 12.69 -15.42
CA ASP A 235 4.11 12.21 -16.26
C ASP A 235 4.86 11.04 -15.62
N PHE A 236 5.06 11.08 -14.30
CA PHE A 236 5.60 9.97 -13.52
C PHE A 236 4.72 8.71 -13.63
N PHE A 237 3.41 8.85 -13.43
CA PHE A 237 2.47 7.72 -13.50
C PHE A 237 2.35 7.15 -14.92
N VAL A 238 2.46 7.98 -15.95
CA VAL A 238 2.47 7.52 -17.35
C VAL A 238 3.76 6.76 -17.65
N ARG A 239 4.92 7.34 -17.31
CA ARG A 239 6.24 6.76 -17.57
C ARG A 239 6.43 5.42 -16.88
N TYR A 240 6.06 5.31 -15.60
CA TYR A 240 6.24 4.09 -14.79
C TYR A 240 4.95 3.28 -14.64
N SER A 241 4.02 3.42 -15.58
CA SER A 241 2.67 2.83 -15.51
C SER A 241 2.65 1.30 -15.36
N ASP A 242 3.74 0.59 -15.63
CA ASP A 242 3.89 -0.85 -15.47
C ASP A 242 4.45 -1.28 -14.09
N ARG A 243 4.87 -0.32 -13.26
CA ARG A 243 5.55 -0.53 -11.95
C ARG A 243 4.82 0.07 -10.76
N LEU A 244 3.63 0.66 -10.98
CA LEU A 244 2.81 1.27 -9.93
C LEU A 244 1.55 0.46 -9.66
N LEU A 245 1.30 0.08 -8.41
CA LEU A 245 0.13 -0.70 -8.02
C LEU A 245 -0.82 0.15 -7.19
N PHE A 246 -2.12 0.00 -7.42
CA PHE A 246 -3.12 0.58 -6.54
C PHE A 246 -3.07 -0.08 -5.16
N GLY A 247 -2.92 0.72 -4.11
CA GLY A 247 -3.04 0.31 -2.72
C GLY A 247 -3.70 1.40 -1.90
N SER A 248 -4.49 1.04 -0.88
CA SER A 248 -5.22 2.03 -0.07
C SER A 248 -4.58 2.35 1.28
N ASP A 249 -3.87 1.38 1.86
CA ASP A 249 -3.48 1.33 3.28
C ASP A 249 -4.67 1.45 4.24
N LEU A 250 -5.87 1.02 3.82
CA LEU A 250 -7.02 1.04 4.70
C LEU A 250 -6.90 -0.01 5.80
N VAL A 251 -7.05 0.43 7.05
CA VAL A 251 -7.05 -0.42 8.23
C VAL A 251 -8.46 -0.57 8.79
N ALA A 252 -8.94 -1.80 8.94
CA ALA A 252 -10.23 -2.09 9.57
C ALA A 252 -10.15 -2.08 11.10
N PHE A 253 -10.12 -0.90 11.73
CA PHE A 253 -10.14 -0.73 13.19
C PHE A 253 -11.54 -0.35 13.73
N LYS A 254 -11.74 -0.51 15.05
CA LYS A 254 -13.07 -0.41 15.72
C LYS A 254 -13.83 0.89 15.40
N HIS A 255 -13.11 2.00 15.29
CA HIS A 255 -13.71 3.33 15.11
C HIS A 255 -13.74 3.82 13.65
N ALA A 256 -13.17 3.08 12.69
CA ALA A 256 -13.22 3.45 11.28
C ALA A 256 -14.67 3.36 10.77
N THR A 257 -15.24 4.47 10.31
CA THR A 257 -16.61 4.51 9.79
C THR A 257 -16.68 4.05 8.33
N PHE A 258 -17.88 3.90 7.79
CA PHE A 258 -18.05 3.60 6.38
C PHE A 258 -17.51 4.74 5.50
N GLU A 259 -17.77 5.98 5.90
CA GLU A 259 -17.34 7.22 5.26
C GLU A 259 -15.82 7.40 5.33
N HIS A 260 -15.20 6.96 6.43
CA HIS A 260 -13.74 6.86 6.51
C HIS A 260 -13.20 6.02 5.36
N HIS A 261 -13.73 4.82 5.11
CA HIS A 261 -13.26 3.98 4.00
C HIS A 261 -13.62 4.56 2.62
N CYS A 262 -14.84 5.06 2.46
CA CYS A 262 -15.30 5.65 1.20
C CYS A 262 -14.46 6.86 0.80
N SER A 263 -14.13 7.76 1.73
CA SER A 263 -13.30 8.93 1.43
C SER A 263 -11.93 8.54 0.85
N ARG A 264 -11.29 7.45 1.30
CA ARG A 264 -9.99 7.04 0.74
C ARG A 264 -10.12 6.51 -0.69
N TYR A 265 -11.14 5.68 -0.96
CA TYR A 265 -11.38 5.22 -2.32
C TYR A 265 -11.81 6.37 -3.24
N TRP A 266 -12.62 7.30 -2.73
CA TRP A 266 -13.03 8.50 -3.44
C TRP A 266 -11.84 9.36 -3.84
N VAL A 267 -10.92 9.65 -2.90
CA VAL A 267 -9.72 10.45 -3.16
C VAL A 267 -8.87 9.82 -4.26
N HIS A 268 -8.65 8.51 -4.24
CA HIS A 268 -7.90 7.85 -5.31
C HIS A 268 -8.61 7.91 -6.67
N ARG A 269 -9.93 7.70 -6.70
CA ARG A 269 -10.69 7.81 -7.95
C ARG A 269 -10.64 9.21 -8.51
N PHE A 270 -10.81 10.22 -7.64
CA PHE A 270 -10.69 11.61 -8.03
C PHE A 270 -9.29 11.90 -8.59
N LEU A 271 -8.27 11.60 -7.80
CA LEU A 271 -6.86 11.89 -8.13
C LEU A 271 -6.45 11.27 -9.47
N TYR A 272 -6.78 10.01 -9.74
CA TYR A 272 -6.28 9.33 -10.93
C TYR A 272 -7.11 9.58 -12.19
N GLU A 273 -8.42 9.82 -12.05
CA GLU A 273 -9.33 9.83 -13.20
C GLU A 273 -9.80 11.20 -13.65
N ARG A 274 -9.79 12.19 -12.76
CA ARG A 274 -10.30 13.54 -13.04
C ARG A 274 -9.22 14.44 -13.64
N ASP A 275 -9.65 15.56 -14.20
CA ASP A 275 -8.82 16.65 -14.74
C ASP A 275 -9.12 18.00 -14.06
N ASP A 276 -9.95 17.99 -13.02
CA ASP A 276 -10.33 19.16 -12.22
C ASP A 276 -9.69 19.14 -10.82
N MET A 277 -9.92 20.21 -10.05
CA MET A 277 -9.49 20.33 -8.67
C MET A 277 -10.67 20.35 -7.71
N THR A 278 -10.45 19.86 -6.50
CA THR A 278 -11.44 19.90 -5.42
C THR A 278 -10.79 19.90 -4.06
N ARG A 279 -11.55 20.21 -3.00
CA ARG A 279 -11.07 20.05 -1.63
C ARG A 279 -11.05 18.58 -1.25
N SER A 280 -9.97 18.12 -0.62
CA SER A 280 -9.90 16.76 -0.08
C SER A 280 -10.93 16.59 1.05
N PRO A 281 -11.77 15.52 1.03
CA PRO A 281 -12.67 15.22 2.15
C PRO A 281 -11.92 14.66 3.37
N ILE A 282 -10.63 14.33 3.23
CA ILE A 282 -9.81 13.77 4.31
C ILE A 282 -9.09 14.90 5.04
N GLU A 283 -9.37 15.04 6.33
CA GLU A 283 -8.57 15.91 7.22
C GLU A 283 -7.10 15.46 7.25
N ASP A 284 -6.17 16.40 7.05
CA ASP A 284 -4.74 16.15 7.11
C ASP A 284 -4.02 17.09 8.07
N GLU A 285 -3.70 16.57 9.26
CA GLU A 285 -2.98 17.33 10.29
C GLU A 285 -1.57 17.74 9.86
N ASP A 286 -0.95 17.03 8.91
CA ASP A 286 0.40 17.31 8.41
C ASP A 286 0.43 18.43 7.35
N ALA A 287 -0.74 18.91 6.90
CA ALA A 287 -0.86 19.89 5.81
C ALA A 287 -0.77 21.35 6.28
N GLY A 288 -0.95 21.63 7.57
CA GLY A 288 -0.99 23.00 8.09
C GLY A 288 -2.18 23.84 7.59
N GLY A 289 -3.17 23.21 6.93
CA GLY A 289 -4.32 23.87 6.33
C GLY A 289 -5.16 22.92 5.45
N PRO A 290 -6.19 23.43 4.75
CA PRO A 290 -6.97 22.64 3.81
C PRO A 290 -6.11 22.02 2.71
N VAL A 291 -6.38 20.76 2.37
CA VAL A 291 -5.75 20.07 1.24
C VAL A 291 -6.66 20.14 0.03
N PHE A 292 -6.10 20.49 -1.13
CA PHE A 292 -6.75 20.42 -2.41
C PHE A 292 -6.17 19.26 -3.23
N LEU A 293 -7.05 18.52 -3.89
CA LEU A 293 -6.71 17.46 -4.81
C LEU A 293 -6.72 18.01 -6.23
N ALA A 294 -5.74 17.61 -7.03
CA ALA A 294 -5.69 17.92 -8.46
C ALA A 294 -5.71 16.61 -9.25
N GLY A 295 -6.72 16.43 -10.08
CA GLY A 295 -6.85 15.24 -10.91
C GLY A 295 -5.71 15.13 -11.93
N LEU A 296 -5.15 13.92 -12.08
CA LEU A 296 -4.01 13.62 -12.96
C LEU A 296 -4.44 13.24 -14.39
N ASN A 297 -5.74 13.03 -14.62
CA ASN A 297 -6.33 12.62 -15.90
C ASN A 297 -5.55 11.48 -16.57
N LEU A 298 -5.29 10.40 -15.83
CA LEU A 298 -4.50 9.30 -16.35
C LEU A 298 -5.21 8.64 -17.55
N PRO A 299 -4.48 8.22 -18.60
CA PRO A 299 -5.05 7.48 -19.72
C PRO A 299 -5.68 6.15 -19.27
N GLY A 300 -6.71 5.68 -19.98
CA GLY A 300 -7.42 4.43 -19.63
C GLY A 300 -6.51 3.21 -19.49
N ALA A 301 -5.49 3.08 -20.36
CA ALA A 301 -4.51 2.00 -20.26
C ALA A 301 -3.60 2.09 -19.02
N VAL A 302 -3.29 3.31 -18.55
CA VAL A 302 -2.55 3.53 -17.31
C VAL A 302 -3.41 3.19 -16.10
N LEU A 303 -4.69 3.60 -16.11
CA LEU A 303 -5.66 3.22 -15.07
C LEU A 303 -5.83 1.71 -14.96
N ASP A 304 -5.91 0.99 -16.09
CA ASP A 304 -6.03 -0.47 -16.10
C ASP A 304 -4.82 -1.15 -15.45
N ARG A 305 -3.60 -0.69 -15.80
CA ARG A 305 -2.36 -1.19 -15.19
C ARG A 305 -2.31 -0.90 -13.69
N LEU A 306 -2.58 0.34 -13.30
CA LEU A 306 -2.56 0.79 -11.91
C LEU A 306 -3.57 0.02 -11.05
N TYR A 307 -4.84 -0.04 -11.48
CA TYR A 307 -5.92 -0.63 -10.70
C TYR A 307 -5.94 -2.16 -10.72
N ARG A 308 -5.40 -2.80 -11.77
CA ARG A 308 -5.57 -4.25 -11.95
C ARG A 308 -4.32 -4.94 -12.50
N GLY A 309 -3.87 -4.52 -13.68
CA GLY A 309 -2.90 -5.28 -14.47
C GLY A 309 -1.58 -5.52 -13.72
N ASN A 310 -1.08 -4.52 -13.00
CA ASN A 310 0.20 -4.62 -12.31
C ASN A 310 0.10 -5.54 -11.09
N ALA A 311 -0.97 -5.45 -10.30
CA ALA A 311 -1.19 -6.35 -9.18
C ALA A 311 -1.36 -7.82 -9.64
N MET A 312 -2.06 -8.05 -10.75
CA MET A 312 -2.17 -9.40 -11.33
C MET A 312 -0.81 -9.99 -11.69
N ARG A 313 0.06 -9.23 -12.38
CA ARG A 313 1.40 -9.69 -12.75
C ARG A 313 2.30 -9.84 -11.53
N PHE A 314 2.29 -8.86 -10.62
CA PHE A 314 3.18 -8.82 -9.46
C PHE A 314 2.91 -9.97 -8.48
N PHE A 315 1.65 -10.34 -8.26
CA PHE A 315 1.30 -11.45 -7.36
C PHE A 315 1.03 -12.79 -8.07
N GLY A 316 1.09 -12.84 -9.40
CA GLY A 316 0.83 -14.05 -10.18
C GLY A 316 -0.63 -14.53 -10.13
N PHE A 317 -1.59 -13.60 -10.04
CA PHE A 317 -3.01 -13.97 -9.99
C PHE A 317 -3.52 -14.45 -11.35
N ALA A 318 -4.26 -15.56 -11.35
CA ALA A 318 -4.89 -16.09 -12.56
C ALA A 318 -5.91 -15.09 -13.16
N PRO A 319 -6.05 -15.00 -14.50
CA PRO A 319 -6.98 -14.08 -15.16
C PRO A 319 -8.44 -14.13 -14.68
N GLY A 320 -8.92 -15.31 -14.25
CA GLY A 320 -10.29 -15.50 -13.72
C GLY A 320 -10.45 -15.24 -12.22
N SER A 321 -9.38 -14.95 -11.48
CA SER A 321 -9.41 -14.82 -10.02
C SER A 321 -9.92 -13.47 -9.49
N VAL A 322 -10.34 -12.58 -10.40
CA VAL A 322 -10.92 -11.27 -10.07
C VAL A 322 -12.28 -11.16 -10.74
N CYS A 323 -13.35 -11.21 -9.94
CA CYS A 323 -14.72 -11.11 -10.45
C CYS A 323 -14.96 -9.72 -11.10
N PRO A 324 -15.73 -9.64 -12.20
CA PRO A 324 -16.13 -8.37 -12.78
C PRO A 324 -16.92 -7.49 -11.81
N ALA A 325 -17.00 -6.19 -12.09
CA ALA A 325 -17.99 -5.34 -11.45
C ALA A 325 -19.40 -5.76 -11.90
N ARG A 326 -20.33 -5.99 -10.96
CA ARG A 326 -21.75 -6.13 -11.30
C ARG A 326 -22.25 -4.81 -11.89
N SER A 327 -23.00 -4.89 -12.97
CA SER A 327 -23.58 -3.74 -13.68
C SER A 327 -24.71 -3.04 -12.92
N ASP A 328 -25.19 -3.60 -11.80
CA ASP A 328 -26.43 -3.17 -11.13
C ASP A 328 -26.22 -2.47 -9.76
N GLY A 329 -24.97 -2.32 -9.28
CA GLY A 329 -24.68 -1.63 -8.02
C GLY A 329 -25.26 -2.28 -6.76
N SER A 330 -25.83 -3.49 -6.86
CA SER A 330 -26.42 -4.18 -5.71
C SER A 330 -25.32 -4.76 -4.80
N PRO A 331 -25.37 -4.54 -3.47
CA PRO A 331 -24.40 -5.13 -2.56
C PRO A 331 -24.51 -6.66 -2.59
N THR A 332 -23.38 -7.36 -2.56
CA THR A 332 -23.37 -8.82 -2.42
C THR A 332 -24.09 -9.18 -1.13
N GLY A 333 -25.18 -9.93 -1.23
CA GLY A 333 -25.83 -10.57 -0.09
C GLY A 333 -24.77 -11.31 0.72
N LEU A 334 -24.71 -10.98 2.02
CA LEU A 334 -23.86 -11.66 2.99
C LEU A 334 -24.41 -13.04 3.32
#